data_AF-A0A084SUU9-F1
#
_entry.id   AF-A0A084SUU9-F1
#
_cell.length_a   1.000
_cell.length_b   1.000
_cell.length_c   1.000
_cell.angle_alpha   90.00
_cell.angle_beta   90.00
_cell.angle_gamma   90.00
#
_symmetry.space_group_name_H-M   'P 1'
#
loop_
_entity.id
_entity.type
_entity.pdbx_description
1 polymer ?
#
loop_
_entity_poly.entity_id
_entity_poly.type
_entity_poly.pdbx_seq_one_letter_code
_entity_poly.pdbx_strand_id
1 'polypeptide(L)'
;MDGPAVLAAHAALQRLLSSFPKEYAETCSHSAKAMEVLVGEEGGLYFVQINQRVEKCGGFAPGFNLTLDWFELYAVSPDGKVLARYPYHP
;
A
#
# COMPACT_ATOMS: atom_id res chain seq x y z
N MET A 1 -15.50 4.23 8.65
CA MET A 1 -15.08 3.43 7.49
C MET A 1 -15.93 2.18 7.48
N ASP A 2 -16.54 1.86 6.35
CA ASP A 2 -17.38 0.66 6.19
C ASP A 2 -16.53 -0.62 6.22
N GLY A 3 -17.09 -1.71 6.75
CA GLY A 3 -16.37 -2.98 6.96
C GLY A 3 -15.59 -3.48 5.74
N PRO A 4 -16.18 -3.54 4.54
CA PRO A 4 -15.49 -4.01 3.34
C PRO A 4 -14.33 -3.09 2.87
N ALA A 5 -14.48 -1.77 3.02
CA ALA A 5 -13.41 -0.83 2.66
C ALA A 5 -12.17 -0.98 3.56
N VAL A 6 -12.38 -1.25 4.86
CA VAL A 6 -11.28 -1.53 5.80
C VAL A 6 -10.60 -2.85 5.46
N LEU A 7 -11.37 -3.89 5.12
CA LEU A 7 -10.82 -5.18 4.69
C LEU A 7 -9.99 -5.03 3.41
N ALA A 8 -10.49 -4.26 2.44
CA ALA A 8 -9.77 -3.99 1.20
C ALA A 8 -8.43 -3.27 1.46
N ALA A 9 -8.47 -2.21 2.28
CA ALA A 9 -7.28 -1.48 2.70
C ALA A 9 -6.25 -2.38 3.38
N HIS A 10 -6.70 -3.21 4.34
CA HIS A 10 -5.85 -4.13 5.07
C HIS A 10 -5.20 -5.17 4.15
N ALA A 11 -5.98 -5.79 3.26
CA ALA A 11 -5.49 -6.82 2.34
C ALA A 11 -4.43 -6.27 1.37
N ALA A 12 -4.67 -5.10 0.78
CA ALA A 12 -3.71 -4.44 -0.10
C ALA A 12 -2.43 -4.05 0.66
N LEU A 13 -2.55 -3.51 1.88
CA LEU A 13 -1.40 -3.15 2.71
C LEU A 13 -0.56 -4.38 3.08
N GLN A 14 -1.17 -5.49 3.49
CA GLN A 14 -0.46 -6.74 3.75
C GLN A 14 0.24 -7.27 2.49
N ARG A 15 -0.42 -7.16 1.33
CA ARG A 15 0.17 -7.58 0.05
C ARG A 15 1.40 -6.76 -0.31
N LEU A 16 1.38 -5.45 -0.05
CA LEU A 16 2.53 -4.58 -0.24
C LEU A 16 3.66 -4.90 0.73
N LEU A 17 3.38 -4.93 2.04
CA LEU A 17 4.41 -5.14 3.06
C LEU A 17 5.11 -6.49 2.89
N SER A 18 4.39 -7.54 2.47
CA SER A 18 4.97 -8.86 2.18
C SER A 18 5.88 -8.88 0.93
N SER A 19 5.82 -7.87 0.07
CA SER A 19 6.66 -7.74 -1.12
C SER A 19 8.02 -7.09 -0.85
N PHE A 20 8.18 -6.40 0.29
CA PHE A 20 9.43 -5.73 0.61
C PHE A 20 10.54 -6.74 0.94
N PRO A 21 11.80 -6.44 0.59
CA PRO A 21 12.93 -7.28 0.98
C PRO A 21 13.00 -7.46 2.49
N LYS A 22 13.26 -8.70 2.94
CA LYS A 22 13.33 -9.03 4.38
C LYS A 22 14.38 -8.21 5.13
N GLU A 23 15.45 -7.81 4.45
CA GLU A 23 16.53 -6.97 4.99
C GLU A 23 16.04 -5.60 5.47
N TYR A 24 14.92 -5.10 4.91
CA TYR A 24 14.36 -3.79 5.24
C TYR A 24 13.05 -3.86 6.01
N ALA A 25 12.49 -5.04 6.25
CA ALA A 25 11.17 -5.23 6.86
C ALA A 25 11.03 -4.57 8.25
N GLU A 26 12.13 -4.48 9.01
CA GLU A 26 12.17 -3.84 10.34
C GLU A 26 12.36 -2.32 10.30
N THR A 27 12.57 -1.73 9.11
CA THR A 27 12.76 -0.28 8.97
C THR A 27 11.42 0.44 8.93
N CYS A 28 11.35 1.62 9.54
CA CYS A 28 10.11 2.41 9.56
C CYS A 28 9.57 2.67 8.13
N SER A 29 10.45 3.01 7.18
CA SER A 29 10.08 3.31 5.79
C SER A 29 9.41 2.14 5.05
N HIS A 30 9.62 0.90 5.50
CA HIS A 30 9.02 -0.31 4.91
C HIS A 30 7.95 -0.92 5.82
N SER A 31 7.45 -0.16 6.80
CA SER A 31 6.39 -0.57 7.70
C SER A 31 5.06 0.12 7.36
N ALA A 32 3.96 -0.38 7.92
CA ALA A 32 2.65 0.26 7.80
C ALA A 32 2.65 1.74 8.24
N LYS A 33 3.55 2.14 9.15
CA LYS A 33 3.65 3.53 9.63
C LYS A 33 4.03 4.52 8.52
N ALA A 34 4.81 4.06 7.55
CA ALA A 34 5.20 4.85 6.38
C ALA A 34 4.22 4.73 5.22
N MET A 35 3.04 4.12 5.39
CA MET A 35 2.07 3.95 4.33
C MET A 35 0.87 4.87 4.56
N GLU A 36 0.37 5.47 3.48
CA GLU A 36 -0.93 6.11 3.44
C GLU A 36 -1.81 5.37 2.45
N VAL A 37 -3.01 4.99 2.89
CA VAL A 37 -3.94 4.18 2.12
C VAL A 37 -5.15 5.04 1.77
N LEU A 38 -5.45 5.15 0.47
CA LEU A 38 -6.68 5.72 -0.03
C LEU A 38 -7.53 4.60 -0.65
N VAL A 39 -8.83 4.63 -0.39
CA VAL A 39 -9.78 3.64 -0.88
C VAL A 39 -10.87 4.35 -1.66
N GLY A 40 -11.02 3.99 -2.93
CA GLY A 40 -12.19 4.30 -3.76
C GLY A 40 -13.05 3.06 -3.94
N GLU A 41 -14.35 3.24 -4.14
CA GLU A 41 -15.27 2.17 -4.51
C GLU A 41 -15.87 2.52 -5.87
N GLU A 42 -15.90 1.54 -6.77
CA GLU A 42 -16.52 1.67 -8.08
C GLU A 42 -16.99 0.29 -8.55
N GLY A 43 -18.28 0.18 -8.91
CA GLY A 43 -18.85 -1.05 -9.45
C GLY A 43 -18.76 -2.26 -8.51
N GLY A 44 -18.79 -2.05 -7.19
CA GLY A 44 -18.69 -3.13 -6.20
C GLY A 44 -17.26 -3.65 -5.98
N LEU A 45 -16.25 -2.96 -6.51
CA LEU A 45 -14.84 -3.21 -6.27
C LEU A 45 -14.21 -2.07 -5.48
N TYR A 46 -13.20 -2.39 -4.67
CA TYR A 46 -12.40 -1.42 -3.95
C TYR A 46 -11.06 -1.21 -4.65
N PHE A 47 -10.80 0.02 -5.04
CA PHE A 47 -9.51 0.45 -5.58
C PHE A 47 -8.69 1.06 -4.45
N VAL A 48 -7.57 0.43 -4.12
CA VAL A 48 -6.72 0.80 -2.99
C VAL A 48 -5.40 1.34 -3.51
N GLN A 49 -5.20 2.65 -3.35
CA GLN A 49 -3.93 3.31 -3.62
C GLN A 49 -3.12 3.38 -2.32
N ILE A 50 -1.84 2.99 -2.38
CA ILE A 50 -0.92 3.08 -1.25
C ILE A 50 0.26 3.96 -1.64
N ASN A 51 0.41 5.07 -0.92
CA ASN A 51 1.52 6.01 -1.08
C ASN A 51 2.53 5.83 0.07
N GLN A 52 3.82 5.94 -0.25
CA GLN A 52 4.87 5.94 0.77
C GLN A 52 5.06 7.35 1.34
N ARG A 53 5.00 7.46 2.67
CA ARG A 53 5.05 8.71 3.46
C ARG A 53 6.19 8.65 4.47
N VAL A 54 7.42 8.67 3.99
CA VAL A 54 8.64 8.54 4.81
C VAL A 54 8.92 9.70 5.74
N GLU A 55 8.29 10.86 5.52
CA GLU A 55 8.32 11.96 6.46
C GLU A 55 7.71 11.56 7.82
N LYS A 56 6.80 10.57 7.86
CA LYS A 56 6.28 9.97 9.11
C LYS A 56 7.33 9.16 9.89
N CYS A 57 8.48 8.89 9.28
CA CYS A 57 9.58 8.12 9.83
C CYS A 57 10.81 8.97 10.19
N GLY A 58 10.75 10.30 10.03
CA GLY A 58 11.88 11.19 10.33
C GLY A 58 13.03 11.11 9.32
N GLY A 59 12.84 10.46 8.17
CA GLY A 59 13.83 10.35 7.12
C GLY A 59 13.71 9.07 6.29
N PHE A 60 14.66 8.92 5.35
CA PHE A 60 14.77 7.77 4.46
C PHE A 60 15.58 6.64 5.10
N ALA A 61 15.15 5.39 4.92
CA ALA A 61 15.92 4.21 5.29
C ALA A 61 16.75 3.68 4.09
N PRO A 62 17.74 2.80 4.31
CA PRO A 62 18.37 2.05 3.22
C PRO A 62 17.33 1.32 2.36
N GLY A 63 17.55 1.29 1.04
CA GLY A 63 16.62 0.67 0.09
C GLY A 63 15.41 1.53 -0.29
N PHE A 64 15.34 2.79 0.18
CA PHE A 64 14.23 3.69 -0.13
C PHE A 64 14.16 4.05 -1.63
N ASN A 65 12.93 4.12 -2.15
CA ASN A 65 12.66 4.49 -3.52
C ASN A 65 12.53 6.03 -3.66
N LEU A 66 13.48 6.67 -4.34
CA LEU A 66 13.48 8.12 -4.60
C LEU A 66 12.59 8.53 -5.78
N THR A 67 11.83 7.60 -6.37
CA THR A 67 10.87 7.90 -7.43
C THR A 67 9.80 8.82 -6.87
N LEU A 68 9.77 10.04 -7.40
CA LEU A 68 8.71 11.00 -7.11
C LEU A 68 7.38 10.40 -7.58
N ASP A 69 6.33 10.56 -6.77
CA ASP A 69 4.99 10.03 -7.04
C ASP A 69 4.89 8.50 -7.15
N TRP A 70 5.79 7.75 -6.50
CA TRP A 70 5.62 6.31 -6.36
C TRP A 70 4.36 5.98 -5.55
N PHE A 71 3.50 5.14 -6.13
CA PHE A 71 2.36 4.55 -5.44
C PHE A 71 2.10 3.14 -5.96
N GLU A 72 1.40 2.35 -5.16
CA GLU A 72 0.88 1.05 -5.56
C GLU A 72 -0.63 1.13 -5.65
N LEU A 73 -1.21 0.52 -6.70
CA LEU A 73 -2.65 0.49 -6.89
C LEU A 73 -3.15 -0.95 -6.99
N TYR A 74 -4.12 -1.29 -6.17
CA TYR A 74 -4.73 -2.62 -6.11
C TYR A 74 -6.23 -2.55 -6.39
N ALA A 75 -6.76 -3.54 -7.09
CA ALA A 75 -8.19 -3.82 -7.09
C ALA A 75 -8.47 -4.96 -6.11
N VAL A 76 -9.43 -4.76 -5.21
CA VAL A 76 -9.76 -5.67 -4.11
C VAL A 76 -11.26 -5.89 -4.07
N SER A 77 -11.68 -7.13 -3.88
CA SER A 77 -13.10 -7.46 -3.72
C SER A 77 -13.63 -7.07 -2.32
N PRO A 78 -14.96 -7.03 -2.10
CA PRO A 78 -15.54 -6.71 -0.80
C PRO A 78 -15.16 -7.66 0.34
N ASP A 79 -14.81 -8.92 0.02
CA ASP A 79 -14.31 -9.92 0.98
C ASP A 79 -12.79 -9.81 1.22
N GLY A 80 -12.11 -8.82 0.65
CA GLY A 80 -10.68 -8.55 0.89
C GLY A 80 -9.74 -9.36 0.01
N LYS A 81 -10.21 -9.99 -1.08
CA LYS A 81 -9.33 -10.69 -2.02
C LYS A 81 -8.70 -9.69 -2.97
N VAL A 82 -7.36 -9.63 -2.99
CA VAL A 82 -6.62 -8.83 -3.98
C VAL A 82 -6.78 -9.48 -5.35
N LEU A 83 -7.51 -8.81 -6.25
CA LEU A 83 -7.84 -9.30 -7.58
C LEU A 83 -6.75 -8.94 -8.60
N ALA A 84 -6.20 -7.73 -8.49
CA ALA A 84 -5.14 -7.25 -9.36
C ALA A 84 -4.23 -6.26 -8.63
N ARG A 85 -2.98 -6.20 -9.09
CA ARG A 85 -2.04 -5.11 -8.81
C ARG A 85 -1.80 -4.41 -10.14
N TYR A 86 -1.98 -3.09 -10.17
CA TYR A 86 -1.60 -2.25 -11.30
C TYR A 86 -0.20 -1.73 -10.99
N PRO A 87 0.86 -2.35 -11.56
CA PRO A 87 2.21 -1.85 -11.34
C PRO A 87 2.29 -0.44 -11.90
N TYR A 88 2.79 0.48 -11.07
CA TYR A 88 3.19 1.81 -11.49
C TYR A 88 4.14 1.70 -12.68
N HIS A 89 3.74 2.27 -13.82
CA HIS A 89 4.59 2.48 -14.99
C HIS A 89 4.83 3.98 -15.10
N PRO A 90 6.06 4.47 -14.81
CA PRO A 90 6.44 5.84 -15.11
C PRO A 90 6.46 6.11 -16.62
#